data_AF-A0A1H4XW09-F1
#
_entry.id   AF-A0A1H4XW09-F1
#
_cell.length_a   1.000
_cell.length_b   1.000
_cell.length_c   1.000
_cell.angle_alpha   90.00
_cell.angle_beta   90.00
_cell.angle_gamma   90.00
#
_symmetry.space_group_name_H-M   'P 1'
#
loop_
_entity.id
_entity.type
_entity.pdbx_description
1 polymer ?
#
loop_
_entity_poly.entity_id
_entity_poly.type
_entity_poly.pdbx_seq_one_letter_code
_entity_poly.pdbx_strand_id
1 'polypeptide(L)'
;MASKVESGSVRSVERALAIVELLGQHQALGLEELHYLTGLPKATVSRMLLTLQEQGWIYRGLSDRRYRLSARSLFGDSRQRFKRRLVEQAAPWLLELSARTGLVSDLSSFDGEHLEVLESAVPQVLRKRYPNNSRIVGQHASLFHSAMGKACLGALASAEVQRLAERERVPVEEQQQACAQSQHLGFGQRTEGHWEYPVRLPFLIRAVALPLQAEGRVIGSIALHWPMDLSCVEQVRNRHLGLLAATVEQLQKSLA
;
A
#
# COMPACT_ATOMS: atom_id res chain seq x y z
N MET A 1 31.07 47.54 9.90
CA MET A 1 29.61 47.38 9.79
C MET A 1 29.35 46.47 8.60
N ALA A 2 29.00 45.21 8.83
CA ALA A 2 28.73 44.26 7.76
C ALA A 2 27.36 44.58 7.13
N SER A 3 27.33 44.79 5.81
CA SER A 3 26.11 45.06 5.06
C SER A 3 25.18 43.85 5.14
N LYS A 4 23.99 44.06 5.71
CA LYS A 4 22.89 43.10 5.69
C LYS A 4 22.42 43.01 4.23
N VAL A 5 22.81 41.95 3.53
CA VAL A 5 22.17 41.59 2.27
C VAL A 5 20.70 41.31 2.61
N GLU A 6 19.80 42.19 2.19
CA GLU A 6 18.38 41.87 2.21
C GLU A 6 18.15 40.75 1.21
N SER A 7 18.10 39.51 1.70
CA SER A 7 17.62 38.40 0.90
C SER A 7 16.14 38.65 0.67
N GLY A 8 15.72 38.84 -0.59
CA GLY A 8 14.31 38.83 -1.00
C GLY A 8 13.66 37.44 -0.84
N SER A 9 14.21 36.59 0.02
CA SER A 9 13.76 35.23 0.25
C SER A 9 12.59 35.22 1.22
N VAL A 10 11.55 34.47 0.85
CA VAL A 10 10.35 34.34 1.65
C VAL A 10 10.53 33.13 2.58
N ARG A 11 10.79 33.37 3.86
CA ARG A 11 11.07 32.32 4.86
C ARG A 11 10.03 31.20 4.93
N SER A 12 8.76 31.48 4.67
CA SER A 12 7.72 30.45 4.65
C SER A 12 7.90 29.49 3.47
N VAL A 13 8.34 29.99 2.32
CA VAL A 13 8.64 29.19 1.12
C VAL A 13 9.86 28.32 1.37
N GLU A 14 10.95 28.87 1.91
CA GLU A 14 12.16 28.10 2.27
C GLU A 14 11.82 26.89 3.18
N ARG A 15 11.00 27.12 4.21
CA ARG A 15 10.58 26.07 5.14
C ARG A 15 9.66 25.03 4.51
N ALA A 16 8.76 25.45 3.62
CA ALA A 16 7.90 24.52 2.89
C ALA A 16 8.73 23.63 1.94
N LEU A 17 9.71 24.22 1.25
CA LEU A 17 10.65 23.49 0.40
C LEU A 17 11.47 22.48 1.20
N ALA A 18 11.98 22.85 2.38
CA ALA A 18 12.69 21.92 3.26
C ALA A 18 11.83 20.70 3.66
N ILE A 19 10.52 20.89 3.91
CA ILE A 19 9.60 19.78 4.17
C ILE A 19 9.44 18.89 2.93
N VAL A 20 9.28 19.48 1.74
CA VAL A 20 9.13 18.75 0.48
C VAL A 20 10.40 17.95 0.16
N GLU A 21 11.57 18.53 0.35
CA GLU A 21 12.87 17.85 0.16
C GLU A 21 13.02 16.65 1.10
N LEU A 22 12.70 16.82 2.39
CA LEU A 22 12.72 15.70 3.35
C LEU A 22 11.75 14.59 2.94
N LEU A 23 10.54 14.93 2.48
CA LEU A 23 9.57 13.95 1.98
C LEU A 23 9.98 13.31 0.63
N GLY A 24 10.90 13.91 -0.12
CA GLY A 24 11.51 13.31 -1.30
C GLY A 24 12.65 12.36 -0.94
N GLN A 25 13.43 12.68 0.09
CA GLN A 25 14.52 11.85 0.60
C GLN A 25 14.02 10.63 1.40
N HIS A 26 12.87 10.78 2.06
CA HIS A 26 12.25 9.74 2.88
C HIS A 26 10.94 9.26 2.26
N GLN A 27 10.71 7.94 2.20
CA GLN A 27 9.48 7.40 1.60
C GLN A 27 8.18 7.90 2.27
N ALA A 28 8.21 8.17 3.58
CA ALA A 28 7.12 8.76 4.36
C ALA A 28 7.64 9.30 5.71
N LEU A 29 7.06 10.40 6.21
CA LEU A 29 7.39 11.00 7.51
C LEU A 29 6.13 11.43 8.28
N GLY A 30 6.16 11.30 9.60
CA GLY A 30 5.15 11.82 10.52
C GLY A 30 5.43 13.27 10.95
N LEU A 31 4.45 13.90 11.58
CA LEU A 31 4.56 15.29 12.07
C LEU A 31 5.71 15.47 13.06
N GLU A 32 5.94 14.51 13.93
CA GLU A 32 7.00 14.58 14.94
C GLU A 32 8.39 14.44 14.33
N GLU A 33 8.54 13.54 13.36
CA GLU A 33 9.80 13.36 12.61
C GLU A 33 10.12 14.62 11.81
N LEU A 34 9.13 15.21 11.14
CA LEU A 34 9.31 16.47 10.42
C LEU A 34 9.65 17.63 11.36
N HIS A 35 9.01 17.71 12.53
CA HIS A 35 9.36 18.69 13.55
C HIS A 35 10.82 18.57 13.98
N TYR A 36 11.29 17.35 14.23
CA TYR A 36 12.66 17.08 14.64
C TYR A 36 13.66 17.39 13.53
N LEU A 37 13.42 16.88 12.32
CA LEU A 37 14.33 17.04 11.18
C LEU A 37 14.44 18.49 10.68
N THR A 38 13.36 19.27 10.78
CA THR A 38 13.35 20.67 10.34
C THR A 38 13.72 21.66 11.44
N GLY A 39 13.66 21.25 12.72
CA GLY A 39 13.79 22.14 13.88
C GLY A 39 12.64 23.15 14.02
N LEU A 40 11.59 23.08 13.20
CA LEU A 40 10.47 24.03 13.22
C LEU A 40 9.43 23.64 14.27
N PRO A 41 8.78 24.57 14.98
CA PRO A 41 7.71 24.24 15.94
C PRO A 41 6.61 23.37 15.33
N LYS A 42 6.08 22.38 16.08
CA LYS A 42 5.03 21.44 15.60
C LYS A 42 3.83 22.16 14.96
N ALA A 43 3.36 23.27 15.54
CA ALA A 43 2.26 24.06 14.98
C ALA A 43 2.59 24.71 13.62
N THR A 44 3.86 25.06 13.39
CA THR A 44 4.34 25.59 12.10
C THR A 44 4.38 24.50 11.04
N VAL A 45 4.96 23.34 11.37
CA VAL A 45 5.01 22.18 10.47
C VAL A 45 3.59 21.72 10.11
N SER A 46 2.69 21.63 11.10
CA SER A 46 1.29 21.24 10.89
C SER A 46 0.57 22.15 9.89
N ARG A 47 0.71 23.48 10.02
CA ARG A 47 0.11 24.44 9.07
C ARG A 47 0.71 24.32 7.68
N MET A 48 2.03 24.14 7.57
CA MET A 48 2.70 23.95 6.26
C MET A 48 2.24 22.68 5.58
N LEU A 49 2.12 21.57 6.33
CA LEU A 49 1.60 20.32 5.81
C LEU A 49 0.15 20.45 5.35
N LEU A 50 -0.70 21.17 6.10
CA LEU A 50 -2.07 21.46 5.67
C LEU A 50 -2.07 22.20 4.33
N THR A 51 -1.30 23.28 4.21
CA THR A 51 -1.19 24.03 2.95
C THR A 51 -0.66 23.15 1.82
N LEU A 52 0.43 22.40 2.03
CA LEU A 52 0.98 21.50 1.02
C LEU A 52 -0.03 20.42 0.59
N GLN A 53 -0.85 19.93 1.52
CA GLN A 53 -1.89 18.94 1.23
C GLN A 53 -3.06 19.55 0.46
N GLU A 54 -3.50 20.76 0.80
CA GLU A 54 -4.54 21.50 0.05
C GLU A 54 -4.06 21.86 -1.36
N GLN A 55 -2.78 22.22 -1.48
CA GLN A 55 -2.10 22.39 -2.76
C GLN A 55 -1.69 21.04 -3.39
N GLY A 56 -2.11 19.90 -2.79
CA GLY A 56 -1.83 18.49 -3.10
C GLY A 56 -0.41 18.17 -3.60
N TRP A 57 0.57 18.85 -3.02
CA TRP A 57 1.98 18.45 -3.12
C TRP A 57 2.24 17.17 -2.32
N ILE A 58 1.41 16.94 -1.29
CA ILE A 58 1.50 15.81 -0.40
C ILE A 58 0.12 15.21 -0.14
N TYR A 59 0.11 13.97 0.32
CA TYR A 59 -1.04 13.33 0.93
C TYR A 59 -0.65 12.66 2.24
N ARG A 60 -1.67 12.29 3.03
CA ARG A 60 -1.50 11.56 4.30
C ARG A 60 -2.06 10.15 4.18
N GLY A 61 -1.24 9.14 4.44
CA GLY A 61 -1.60 7.73 4.32
C GLY A 61 -2.81 7.34 5.17
N LEU A 62 -3.59 6.38 4.68
CA LEU A 62 -4.88 6.00 5.28
C LEU A 62 -4.70 5.28 6.62
N SER A 63 -3.78 4.32 6.66
CA SER A 63 -3.47 3.48 7.82
C SER A 63 -2.46 4.13 8.76
N ASP A 64 -1.30 4.51 8.23
CA ASP A 64 -0.15 4.94 9.02
C ASP A 64 -0.17 6.43 9.40
N ARG A 65 -1.05 7.20 8.76
CA ARG A 65 -1.21 8.65 8.97
C ARG A 65 0.08 9.45 8.73
N ARG A 66 1.02 8.93 7.93
CA ARG A 66 2.28 9.60 7.57
C ARG A 66 2.13 10.35 6.25
N TYR A 67 2.90 11.43 6.11
CA TYR A 67 2.89 12.29 4.94
C TYR A 67 3.85 11.76 3.88
N ARG A 68 3.44 11.89 2.61
CA ARG A 68 4.16 11.44 1.41
C ARG A 68 3.97 12.45 0.29
N LEU A 69 4.94 12.54 -0.62
CA LEU A 69 4.77 13.30 -1.86
C LEU A 69 3.67 12.68 -2.73
N SER A 70 2.82 13.53 -3.30
CA SER A 70 1.82 13.17 -4.30
C SER A 70 2.46 12.84 -5.64
N ALA A 71 1.74 12.14 -6.52
CA ALA A 71 2.26 11.74 -7.83
C ALA A 71 2.71 12.95 -8.66
N ARG A 72 1.95 14.05 -8.61
CA ARG A 72 2.25 15.27 -9.37
C ARG A 72 3.52 16.01 -8.95
N SER A 73 4.00 15.80 -7.72
CA SER A 73 5.20 16.46 -7.20
C SER A 73 6.47 15.62 -7.39
N LEU A 74 6.34 14.38 -7.91
CA LEU A 74 7.47 13.50 -8.19
C LEU A 74 7.97 13.70 -9.63
N PHE A 75 8.98 14.55 -9.80
CA PHE A 75 9.68 14.76 -11.06
C PHE A 75 10.79 13.70 -11.27
N GLY A 76 10.96 13.21 -12.50
CA GLY A 76 12.10 12.35 -12.88
C GLY A 76 11.97 10.84 -12.60
N ASP A 77 11.19 10.42 -11.60
CA ASP A 77 10.96 8.99 -11.31
C ASP A 77 9.57 8.53 -11.79
N SER A 78 9.53 7.98 -13.01
CA SER A 78 8.28 7.50 -13.63
C SER A 78 7.64 6.34 -12.86
N ARG A 79 8.46 5.47 -12.24
CA ARG A 79 7.99 4.31 -11.50
C ARG A 79 7.35 4.72 -10.18
N GLN A 80 8.02 5.60 -9.43
CA GLN A 80 7.47 6.13 -8.18
C GLN A 80 6.21 6.95 -8.46
N ARG A 81 6.21 7.75 -9.53
CA ARG A 81 5.02 8.50 -9.97
C ARG A 81 3.85 7.57 -10.29
N PHE A 82 4.09 6.47 -11.00
CA PHE A 82 3.05 5.46 -11.29
C PHE A 82 2.46 4.88 -10.01
N LYS A 83 3.30 4.41 -9.07
CA LYS A 83 2.84 3.87 -7.78
C LYS A 83 2.00 4.88 -7.01
N ARG A 84 2.42 6.15 -6.97
CA ARG A 84 1.65 7.21 -6.29
C ARG A 84 0.32 7.50 -6.99
N ARG A 85 0.29 7.56 -8.32
CA ARG A 85 -0.95 7.76 -9.08
C ARG A 85 -1.94 6.61 -8.82
N LEU A 86 -1.43 5.38 -8.77
CA LEU A 86 -2.22 4.20 -8.45
C LEU A 86 -2.84 4.29 -7.05
N VAL A 87 -2.07 4.71 -6.03
CA VAL A 87 -2.60 4.97 -4.68
C VAL A 87 -3.68 6.04 -4.68
N GLU A 88 -3.42 7.18 -5.32
CA GLU A 88 -4.35 8.31 -5.37
C GLU A 88 -5.69 7.92 -6.02
N GLN A 89 -5.65 7.13 -7.09
CA GLN A 89 -6.84 6.61 -7.77
C GLN A 89 -7.56 5.53 -6.96
N ALA A 90 -6.81 4.63 -6.29
CA ALA A 90 -7.37 3.51 -5.54
C ALA A 90 -7.94 3.92 -4.17
N ALA A 91 -7.42 4.98 -3.55
CA ALA A 91 -7.75 5.34 -2.16
C ALA A 91 -9.26 5.48 -1.88
N PRO A 92 -10.09 6.13 -2.72
CA PRO A 92 -11.54 6.18 -2.51
C PRO A 92 -12.19 4.79 -2.50
N TRP A 93 -11.77 3.92 -3.42
CA TRP A 93 -12.27 2.56 -3.55
C TRP A 93 -11.88 1.68 -2.36
N LEU A 94 -10.65 1.80 -1.86
CA LEU A 94 -10.19 1.08 -0.66
C LEU A 94 -10.98 1.51 0.58
N LEU A 95 -11.28 2.80 0.72
CA LEU A 95 -12.08 3.33 1.82
C LEU A 95 -13.52 2.81 1.76
N GLU A 96 -14.16 2.84 0.59
CA GLU A 96 -15.51 2.32 0.42
C GLU A 96 -15.56 0.82 0.67
N LEU A 97 -14.65 0.05 0.08
CA LEU A 97 -14.55 -1.39 0.25
C LEU A 97 -14.36 -1.76 1.73
N SER A 98 -13.46 -1.08 2.43
CA SER A 98 -13.23 -1.29 3.85
C SER A 98 -14.47 -0.94 4.69
N ALA A 99 -15.15 0.17 4.39
CA ALA A 99 -16.35 0.59 5.09
C ALA A 99 -17.51 -0.41 4.90
N ARG A 100 -17.70 -0.92 3.69
CA ARG A 100 -18.80 -1.85 3.35
C ARG A 100 -18.57 -3.27 3.84
N THR A 101 -17.32 -3.72 3.91
CA THR A 101 -16.97 -5.08 4.36
C THR A 101 -16.71 -5.14 5.86
N GLY A 102 -16.32 -4.03 6.48
CA GLY A 102 -15.80 -4.02 7.85
C GLY A 102 -14.43 -4.69 7.98
N LEU A 103 -13.76 -4.99 6.87
CA LEU A 103 -12.44 -5.62 6.81
C LEU A 103 -11.37 -4.61 6.37
N VAL A 104 -10.10 -4.95 6.56
CA VAL A 104 -9.00 -4.13 6.05
C VAL A 104 -8.87 -4.35 4.55
N SER A 105 -8.67 -3.27 3.80
CA SER A 105 -8.48 -3.30 2.34
C SER A 105 -7.09 -2.79 1.98
N ASP A 106 -6.26 -3.66 1.42
CA ASP A 106 -4.88 -3.35 1.04
C ASP A 106 -4.73 -3.26 -0.47
N LEU A 107 -3.92 -2.32 -0.92
CA LEU A 107 -3.45 -2.19 -2.29
C LEU A 107 -1.98 -2.55 -2.35
N SER A 108 -1.61 -3.40 -3.30
CA SER A 108 -0.23 -3.68 -3.62
C SER A 108 0.14 -3.34 -5.06
N SER A 109 1.43 -3.16 -5.31
CA SER A 109 2.00 -3.07 -6.65
C SER A 109 3.05 -4.14 -6.87
N PHE A 110 2.96 -4.80 -8.02
CA PHE A 110 3.89 -5.79 -8.50
C PHE A 110 4.77 -5.18 -9.59
N ASP A 111 6.08 -5.32 -9.46
CA ASP A 111 7.05 -4.77 -10.43
C ASP A 111 7.65 -5.82 -11.38
N GLY A 112 7.11 -7.04 -11.36
CA GLY A 112 7.67 -8.20 -12.06
C GLY A 112 8.59 -9.05 -11.18
N GLU A 113 9.07 -8.51 -10.06
CA GLU A 113 9.97 -9.20 -9.14
C GLU A 113 9.41 -9.26 -7.71
N HIS A 114 9.02 -8.12 -7.15
CA HIS A 114 8.57 -7.96 -5.77
C HIS A 114 7.16 -7.37 -5.73
N LEU A 115 6.45 -7.69 -4.65
CA LEU A 115 5.11 -7.18 -4.38
C LEU A 115 5.15 -6.24 -3.17
N GLU A 116 4.95 -4.95 -3.39
CA GLU A 116 4.98 -3.92 -2.34
C GLU A 116 3.57 -3.52 -1.94
N VAL A 117 3.29 -3.41 -0.64
CA VAL A 117 2.03 -2.83 -0.14
C VAL A 117 2.10 -1.31 -0.24
N LEU A 118 1.22 -0.71 -1.04
CA LEU A 118 1.24 0.72 -1.32
C LEU A 118 0.32 1.54 -0.41
N GLU A 119 -0.81 0.98 0.00
CA GLU A 119 -1.78 1.66 0.86
C GLU A 119 -2.66 0.63 1.57
N SER A 120 -3.17 0.99 2.75
CA SER A 120 -4.04 0.13 3.55
C SER A 120 -5.16 0.95 4.19
N ALA A 121 -6.42 0.57 3.93
CA ALA A 121 -7.60 1.15 4.53
C ALA A 121 -8.11 0.26 5.67
N VAL A 122 -7.96 0.75 6.91
CA VAL A 122 -8.39 0.06 8.13
C VAL A 122 -9.72 0.64 8.61
N PRO A 123 -10.78 -0.18 8.76
CA PRO A 123 -12.09 0.29 9.20
C PRO A 123 -12.06 0.63 10.70
N GLN A 124 -12.95 1.51 11.14
CA GLN A 124 -12.99 1.98 12.54
C GLN A 124 -13.09 0.81 13.55
N VAL A 125 -13.90 -0.20 13.22
CA VAL A 125 -14.12 -1.39 14.05
C VAL A 125 -12.85 -2.21 14.31
N LEU A 126 -11.87 -2.13 13.40
CA LEU A 126 -10.61 -2.88 13.51
C LEU A 126 -9.42 -2.02 13.97
N ARG A 127 -9.54 -0.70 14.09
CA ARG A 127 -8.42 0.18 14.47
C ARG A 127 -7.72 -0.18 15.78
N LYS A 128 -8.45 -0.67 16.79
CA LYS A 128 -7.84 -1.12 18.05
C LYS A 128 -6.98 -2.39 17.87
N ARG A 129 -7.36 -3.22 16.90
CA ARG A 129 -6.66 -4.44 16.50
C ARG A 129 -5.68 -4.20 15.35
N TYR A 130 -5.53 -2.98 14.86
CA TYR A 130 -4.58 -2.59 13.80
C TYR A 130 -4.08 -1.17 14.12
N PRO A 131 -3.17 -1.03 15.08
CA PRO A 131 -2.70 0.29 15.49
C PRO A 131 -2.01 0.99 14.32
N ASN A 132 -2.21 2.31 14.21
CA ASN A 132 -1.68 3.14 13.12
C ASN A 132 -0.13 3.15 13.03
N ASN A 133 0.59 2.55 13.98
CA ASN A 133 2.04 2.37 13.92
C ASN A 133 2.46 1.09 13.18
N SER A 134 1.51 0.27 12.72
CA SER A 134 1.79 -0.90 11.89
C SER A 134 2.25 -0.46 10.51
N ARG A 135 3.58 -0.46 10.30
CA ARG A 135 4.24 -0.07 9.04
C ARG A 135 4.11 -1.19 8.01
N ILE A 136 2.90 -1.45 7.53
CA ILE A 136 2.71 -2.40 6.43
C ILE A 136 2.95 -1.73 5.08
N VAL A 137 2.61 -0.45 4.94
CA VAL A 137 2.87 0.31 3.72
C VAL A 137 4.38 0.45 3.51
N GLY A 138 4.85 0.07 2.32
CA GLY A 138 6.26 -0.02 1.93
C GLY A 138 6.90 -1.39 2.18
N GLN A 139 6.20 -2.33 2.83
CA GLN A 139 6.70 -3.69 3.03
C GLN A 139 6.47 -4.55 1.80
N HIS A 140 7.34 -5.53 1.60
CA HIS A 140 7.16 -6.56 0.59
C HIS A 140 6.38 -7.74 1.13
N ALA A 141 5.31 -8.12 0.43
CA ALA A 141 4.54 -9.31 0.71
C ALA A 141 5.08 -10.50 -0.09
N SER A 142 4.95 -11.71 0.45
CA SER A 142 5.47 -12.91 -0.20
C SER A 142 4.62 -13.21 -1.43
N LEU A 143 5.26 -13.53 -2.54
CA LEU A 143 4.57 -13.97 -3.74
C LEU A 143 3.85 -15.32 -3.52
N PHE A 144 4.43 -16.22 -2.73
CA PHE A 144 3.96 -17.59 -2.59
C PHE A 144 3.10 -17.84 -1.34
N HIS A 145 3.20 -17.00 -0.30
CA HIS A 145 2.44 -17.18 0.94
C HIS A 145 1.35 -16.13 1.16
N SER A 146 1.52 -14.90 0.68
CA SER A 146 0.50 -13.86 0.86
C SER A 146 -0.68 -14.07 -0.09
N ALA A 147 -1.87 -13.59 0.32
CA ALA A 147 -3.02 -13.59 -0.57
C ALA A 147 -2.77 -12.75 -1.83
N MET A 148 -2.18 -11.56 -1.65
CA MET A 148 -1.84 -10.62 -2.73
C MET A 148 -0.89 -11.24 -3.75
N GLY A 149 0.14 -11.93 -3.27
CA GLY A 149 1.14 -12.60 -4.08
C GLY A 149 0.54 -13.72 -4.91
N LYS A 150 -0.20 -14.62 -4.26
CA LYS A 150 -0.88 -15.73 -4.95
C LYS A 150 -1.86 -15.23 -5.99
N ALA A 151 -2.61 -14.16 -5.70
CA ALA A 151 -3.52 -13.55 -6.66
C ALA A 151 -2.77 -13.04 -7.90
N CYS A 152 -1.60 -12.42 -7.72
CA CYS A 152 -0.74 -12.02 -8.84
C CYS A 152 -0.23 -13.24 -9.62
N LEU A 153 0.32 -14.25 -8.93
CA LEU A 153 0.84 -15.47 -9.55
C LEU A 153 -0.22 -16.21 -10.39
N GLY A 154 -1.47 -16.26 -9.92
CA GLY A 154 -2.57 -16.88 -10.64
C GLY A 154 -2.92 -16.21 -11.97
N ALA A 155 -2.47 -14.97 -12.18
CA ALA A 155 -2.65 -14.22 -13.43
C ALA A 155 -1.38 -14.16 -14.30
N LEU A 156 -0.26 -14.76 -13.86
CA LEU A 156 0.99 -14.83 -14.64
C LEU A 156 1.06 -16.12 -15.47
N ALA A 157 1.89 -16.10 -16.51
CA ALA A 157 2.24 -17.29 -17.26
C ALA A 157 3.09 -18.25 -16.41
N SER A 158 2.93 -19.56 -16.61
CA SER A 158 3.64 -20.59 -15.82
C SER A 158 5.17 -20.43 -15.82
N ALA A 159 5.75 -19.96 -16.93
CA ALA A 159 7.18 -19.70 -17.05
C ALA A 159 7.66 -18.58 -16.10
N GLU A 160 6.88 -17.50 -15.98
CA GLU A 160 7.20 -16.40 -15.05
C GLU A 160 7.08 -16.84 -13.59
N VAL A 161 6.05 -17.62 -13.28
CA VAL A 161 5.89 -18.21 -11.93
C VAL A 161 7.10 -19.08 -11.57
N GLN A 162 7.54 -19.95 -12.50
CA GLN A 162 8.70 -20.80 -12.27
C GLN A 162 9.97 -19.99 -12.03
N ARG A 163 10.21 -18.96 -12.86
CA ARG A 163 11.33 -18.03 -12.69
C ARG A 163 11.34 -17.36 -11.30
N LEU A 164 10.17 -16.92 -10.83
CA LEU A 164 10.01 -16.31 -9.50
C LEU A 164 10.25 -17.32 -8.37
N ALA A 165 9.77 -18.56 -8.52
CA ALA A 165 9.95 -19.63 -7.55
C ALA A 165 11.43 -20.01 -7.39
N GLU A 166 12.15 -20.14 -8.52
CA GLU A 166 13.59 -20.42 -8.54
C GLU A 166 14.39 -19.33 -7.83
N ARG A 167 14.03 -18.06 -8.03
CA ARG A 167 14.69 -16.92 -7.38
C ARG A 167 14.47 -16.91 -5.86
N GLU A 168 13.23 -17.14 -5.41
CA GLU A 168 12.88 -17.18 -3.99
C GLU A 168 13.26 -18.51 -3.30
N ARG A 169 13.78 -19.49 -4.07
CA ARG A 169 14.11 -20.84 -3.62
C ARG A 169 12.92 -21.54 -2.96
N VAL A 170 11.73 -21.35 -3.54
CA VAL A 170 10.49 -21.92 -3.04
C VAL A 170 10.41 -23.40 -3.47
N PRO A 171 10.10 -24.33 -2.57
CA PRO A 171 9.90 -25.73 -2.93
C PRO A 171 8.80 -25.91 -3.99
N VAL A 172 8.97 -26.90 -4.87
CA VAL A 172 8.04 -27.17 -5.98
C VAL A 172 6.60 -27.40 -5.48
N GLU A 173 6.44 -28.07 -4.34
CA GLU A 173 5.13 -28.32 -3.73
C GLU A 173 4.42 -27.01 -3.32
N GLU A 174 5.15 -26.07 -2.74
CA GLU A 174 4.62 -24.76 -2.34
C GLU A 174 4.28 -23.88 -3.55
N GLN A 175 5.11 -23.94 -4.60
CA GLN A 175 4.82 -23.29 -5.88
C GLN A 175 3.52 -23.82 -6.49
N GLN A 176 3.38 -25.15 -6.57
CA GLN A 176 2.19 -25.80 -7.12
C GLN A 176 0.95 -25.44 -6.32
N GLN A 177 1.03 -25.48 -4.99
CA GLN A 177 -0.09 -25.12 -4.11
C GLN A 177 -0.51 -23.66 -4.28
N ALA A 178 0.45 -22.73 -4.33
CA ALA A 178 0.18 -21.30 -4.53
C ALA A 178 -0.56 -21.03 -5.84
N CYS A 179 -0.14 -21.69 -6.93
CA CYS A 179 -0.69 -21.47 -8.27
C CYS A 179 -2.03 -22.19 -8.47
N ALA A 180 -2.12 -23.46 -8.07
CA ALA A 180 -3.34 -24.24 -8.19
C ALA A 180 -4.49 -23.59 -7.42
N GLN A 181 -4.20 -23.06 -6.22
CA GLN A 181 -5.19 -22.35 -5.41
C GLN A 181 -5.73 -21.11 -6.14
N SER A 182 -4.86 -20.25 -6.67
CA SER A 182 -5.30 -19.02 -7.32
C SER A 182 -5.99 -19.26 -8.67
N GLN A 183 -5.50 -20.22 -9.47
CA GLN A 183 -6.08 -20.54 -10.78
C GLN A 183 -7.44 -21.23 -10.65
N HIS A 184 -7.59 -22.14 -9.69
CA HIS A 184 -8.85 -22.86 -9.48
C HIS A 184 -9.90 -21.99 -8.78
N LEU A 185 -9.50 -21.18 -7.80
CA LEU A 185 -10.45 -20.40 -7.00
C LEU A 185 -10.75 -19.03 -7.60
N GLY A 186 -9.90 -18.53 -8.51
CA GLY A 186 -9.99 -17.19 -9.06
C GLY A 186 -9.58 -16.08 -8.09
N PHE A 187 -9.01 -16.42 -6.92
CA PHE A 187 -8.50 -15.47 -5.93
C PHE A 187 -7.31 -16.08 -5.17
N GLY A 188 -6.40 -15.22 -4.69
CA GLY A 188 -5.31 -15.63 -3.81
C GLY A 188 -5.77 -15.70 -2.35
N GLN A 189 -5.31 -16.70 -1.60
CA GLN A 189 -5.60 -16.87 -0.17
C GLN A 189 -4.30 -17.04 0.61
N ARG A 190 -4.15 -16.28 1.71
CA ARG A 190 -2.94 -16.37 2.56
C ARG A 190 -2.75 -17.79 3.09
N THR A 191 -1.50 -18.29 3.04
CA THR A 191 -1.12 -19.53 3.74
C THR A 191 -1.06 -19.23 5.24
N GLU A 192 -1.89 -19.92 6.04
CA GLU A 192 -1.85 -19.77 7.50
C GLU A 192 -0.47 -20.16 8.05
N GLY A 193 -0.05 -19.48 9.11
CA GLY A 193 1.25 -19.73 9.78
C GLY A 193 2.49 -19.18 9.07
N HIS A 194 2.41 -18.76 7.80
CA HIS A 194 3.54 -18.20 7.07
C HIS A 194 3.54 -16.67 7.15
N TRP A 195 4.70 -16.07 7.40
CA TRP A 195 4.86 -14.62 7.55
C TRP A 195 6.19 -14.12 6.98
N GLU A 196 6.13 -12.97 6.32
CA GLU A 196 7.25 -12.31 5.66
C GLU A 196 8.14 -11.52 6.62
N TYR A 197 7.60 -11.23 7.80
CA TYR A 197 8.26 -10.47 8.85
C TYR A 197 7.83 -11.04 10.21
N PRO A 198 8.61 -10.80 11.29
CA PRO A 198 8.27 -11.27 12.61
C PRO A 198 6.92 -10.69 13.08
N VAL A 199 5.89 -11.51 13.15
CA VAL A 199 4.58 -11.13 13.68
C VAL A 199 4.50 -11.52 15.15
N ARG A 200 4.14 -10.58 16.01
CA ARG A 200 3.86 -10.86 17.43
C ARG A 200 2.46 -11.44 17.57
N LEU A 201 2.32 -12.61 18.19
CA LEU A 201 1.02 -13.13 18.59
C LEU A 201 0.30 -12.13 19.51
N PRO A 202 -1.04 -12.01 19.45
CA PRO A 202 -1.98 -12.83 18.67
C PRO A 202 -2.34 -12.25 17.29
N PHE A 203 -1.48 -11.43 16.66
CA PHE A 203 -1.77 -10.74 15.38
C PHE A 203 -1.77 -11.66 14.14
N LEU A 204 -2.48 -12.78 14.21
CA LEU A 204 -2.68 -13.63 13.04
C LEU A 204 -3.88 -13.10 12.23
N ILE A 205 -3.70 -13.07 10.92
CA ILE A 205 -4.69 -12.62 9.96
C ILE A 205 -4.99 -13.69 8.91
N ARG A 206 -6.20 -13.65 8.39
CA ARG A 206 -6.58 -14.29 7.12
C ARG A 206 -6.70 -13.22 6.06
N ALA A 207 -6.46 -13.59 4.81
CA ALA A 207 -6.61 -12.67 3.69
C ALA A 207 -7.03 -13.40 2.42
N VAL A 208 -7.82 -12.70 1.60
CA VAL A 208 -8.09 -13.04 0.20
C VAL A 208 -7.78 -11.85 -0.69
N ALA A 209 -7.35 -12.09 -1.93
CA ALA A 209 -6.99 -11.03 -2.86
C ALA A 209 -7.37 -11.36 -4.29
N LEU A 210 -7.56 -10.32 -5.09
CA LEU A 210 -7.76 -10.39 -6.53
C LEU A 210 -6.66 -9.60 -7.26
N PRO A 211 -6.16 -10.10 -8.41
CA PRO A 211 -5.13 -9.42 -9.16
C PRO A 211 -5.67 -8.12 -9.76
N LEU A 212 -4.80 -7.11 -9.84
CA LEU A 212 -5.04 -5.87 -10.55
C LEU A 212 -4.24 -5.89 -11.85
N GLN A 213 -4.91 -5.69 -12.98
CA GLN A 213 -4.26 -5.66 -14.29
C GLN A 213 -4.51 -4.35 -15.02
N ALA A 214 -3.50 -3.85 -15.72
CA ALA A 214 -3.59 -2.74 -16.65
C ALA A 214 -2.88 -3.10 -17.95
N GLU A 215 -3.50 -2.78 -19.10
CA GLU A 215 -2.94 -3.09 -20.43
C GLU A 215 -2.51 -4.56 -20.61
N GLY A 216 -3.27 -5.50 -20.03
CA GLY A 216 -2.98 -6.94 -20.09
C GLY A 216 -1.81 -7.40 -19.20
N ARG A 217 -1.27 -6.54 -18.34
CA ARG A 217 -0.19 -6.87 -17.40
C ARG A 217 -0.68 -6.81 -15.96
N VAL A 218 -0.21 -7.74 -15.13
CA VAL A 218 -0.42 -7.71 -13.68
C VAL A 218 0.41 -6.59 -13.08
N ILE A 219 -0.24 -5.62 -12.45
CA ILE A 219 0.40 -4.45 -11.83
C ILE A 219 0.36 -4.48 -10.30
N GLY A 220 -0.35 -5.45 -9.71
CA GLY A 220 -0.55 -5.57 -8.27
C GLY A 220 -1.79 -6.37 -7.92
N SER A 221 -2.37 -6.10 -6.74
CA SER A 221 -3.61 -6.73 -6.29
C SER A 221 -4.35 -5.85 -5.28
N ILE A 222 -5.62 -6.15 -5.06
CA ILE A 222 -6.39 -5.65 -3.91
C ILE A 222 -6.71 -6.83 -3.00
N ALA A 223 -6.42 -6.69 -1.72
CA ALA A 223 -6.70 -7.71 -0.71
C ALA A 223 -7.69 -7.23 0.34
N LEU A 224 -8.52 -8.17 0.81
CA LEU A 224 -9.23 -8.07 2.07
C LEU A 224 -8.49 -8.90 3.11
N HIS A 225 -8.22 -8.35 4.29
CA HIS A 225 -7.70 -9.13 5.41
C HIS A 225 -8.35 -8.78 6.75
N TRP A 226 -8.33 -9.76 7.66
CA TRP A 226 -9.03 -9.69 8.94
C TRP A 226 -8.38 -10.59 9.99
N PRO A 227 -8.58 -10.31 11.30
CA PRO A 227 -8.12 -11.20 12.37
C PRO A 227 -8.69 -12.61 12.23
N MET A 228 -7.89 -13.65 12.45
CA MET A 228 -8.35 -15.03 12.20
C MET A 228 -9.57 -15.45 13.02
N ASP A 229 -9.76 -14.87 14.20
CA ASP A 229 -10.88 -15.12 15.11
C ASP A 229 -12.21 -14.49 14.65
N LEU A 230 -12.17 -13.61 13.63
CA LEU A 230 -13.37 -12.89 13.17
C LEU A 230 -14.24 -13.75 12.22
N SER A 231 -13.63 -14.47 11.27
CA SER A 231 -14.37 -15.28 10.29
C SER A 231 -13.46 -16.26 9.54
N CYS A 232 -14.03 -17.34 8.99
CA CYS A 232 -13.33 -18.23 8.08
C CYS A 232 -13.29 -17.68 6.65
N VAL A 233 -12.43 -18.24 5.80
CA VAL A 233 -12.26 -17.76 4.42
C VAL A 233 -13.52 -18.00 3.59
N GLU A 234 -14.22 -19.12 3.76
CA GLU A 234 -15.44 -19.44 3.01
C GLU A 234 -16.55 -18.42 3.26
N GLN A 235 -16.72 -17.99 4.51
CA GLN A 235 -17.73 -17.00 4.89
C GLN A 235 -17.40 -15.64 4.28
N VAL A 236 -16.16 -15.16 4.38
CA VAL A 236 -15.74 -13.89 3.79
C VAL A 236 -15.83 -13.95 2.26
N ARG A 237 -15.42 -15.05 1.65
CA ARG A 237 -15.54 -15.27 0.21
C ARG A 237 -16.98 -15.13 -0.24
N ASN A 238 -17.90 -15.86 0.40
CA ASN A 238 -19.31 -15.86 0.00
C ASN A 238 -19.99 -14.49 0.20
N ARG A 239 -19.55 -13.69 1.19
CA ARG A 239 -20.13 -12.37 1.48
C ARG A 239 -19.51 -11.21 0.71
N HIS A 240 -18.20 -11.26 0.47
CA HIS A 240 -17.41 -10.08 0.09
C HIS A 240 -16.61 -10.23 -1.20
N LEU A 241 -16.42 -11.44 -1.74
CA LEU A 241 -15.62 -11.61 -2.95
C LEU A 241 -16.24 -10.89 -4.16
N GLY A 242 -17.57 -10.90 -4.29
CA GLY A 242 -18.26 -10.15 -5.35
C GLY A 242 -18.04 -8.63 -5.27
N LEU A 243 -17.98 -8.08 -4.05
CA LEU A 243 -17.69 -6.66 -3.84
C LEU A 243 -16.22 -6.34 -4.13
N LEU A 244 -15.30 -7.21 -3.72
CA LEU A 244 -13.88 -7.08 -4.05
C LEU A 244 -13.67 -7.11 -5.57
N ALA A 245 -14.33 -8.03 -6.28
CA ALA A 245 -14.27 -8.14 -7.74
C ALA A 245 -14.80 -6.87 -8.43
N ALA A 246 -15.96 -6.36 -8.01
CA ALA A 246 -16.50 -5.12 -8.56
C ALA A 246 -15.57 -3.92 -8.34
N THR A 247 -14.94 -3.84 -7.15
CA THR A 247 -13.97 -2.78 -6.81
C THR A 247 -12.73 -2.85 -7.71
N VAL A 248 -12.20 -4.07 -7.90
CA VAL A 248 -11.05 -4.31 -8.79
C VAL A 248 -11.41 -3.93 -10.23
N GLU A 249 -12.56 -4.37 -10.74
CA GLU A 249 -13.00 -4.04 -12.10
C GLU A 249 -13.14 -2.52 -12.32
N GLN A 250 -13.72 -1.81 -11.35
CA GLN A 250 -13.86 -0.35 -11.40
C GLN A 250 -12.51 0.36 -11.40
N LEU A 251 -11.57 -0.08 -10.55
CA LEU A 251 -10.23 0.49 -10.53
C LEU A 251 -9.49 0.23 -11.84
N GLN A 252 -9.56 -0.99 -12.39
CA GLN A 252 -8.95 -1.33 -13.68
C GLN A 252 -9.48 -0.47 -14.82
N LYS A 253 -10.80 -0.23 -14.87
CA LYS A 253 -11.42 0.68 -15.85
C LYS A 253 -10.91 2.12 -15.75
N SER A 254 -10.57 2.58 -14.55
CA SER A 254 -10.00 3.93 -14.34
C SER A 254 -8.51 4.05 -14.69
N LEU A 255 -7.84 2.91 -14.86
CA LEU A 255 -6.42 2.80 -15.22
C LEU A 255 -6.20 2.62 -16.73
N ALA A 256 -7.24 2.21 -17.47
CA ALA A 256 -7.28 2.14 -18.93
C ALA A 256 -7.48 3.53 -19.54
#